data_AF-A0A7R9PRA2-F1
#
_entry.id   AF-A0A7R9PRA2-F1
#
_cell.length_a   1.000
_cell.length_b   1.000
_cell.length_c   1.000
_cell.angle_alpha   90.00
_cell.angle_beta   90.00
_cell.angle_gamma   90.00
#
_symmetry.space_group_name_H-M   'P 1'
#
loop_
_entity.id
_entity.type
_entity.pdbx_description
1 polymer ?
#
loop_
_entity_poly.entity_id
_entity_poly.type
_entity_poly.pdbx_seq_one_letter_code
_entity_poly.pdbx_strand_id
1 'polypeptide(L)'
;MLCVLVFHSAPAYLFDMVARISGKKPIMVRVHDKLQRAVSCLEFFTTHEWRFTNDNMTRLMARLHPRDRKIFNFDIADLDWKVYWEQYVLGTRKFILKEDPSTFPAARSHLRK
;
A
#
# COMPACT_ATOMS: atom_id res chain seq x y z
N MET A 1 -22.12 -7.99 8.62
CA MET A 1 -22.35 -9.44 8.45
C MET A 1 -23.23 -9.76 7.23
N LEU A 2 -24.40 -9.12 7.07
CA LEU A 2 -25.30 -9.38 5.94
C LEU A 2 -24.66 -9.10 4.56
N CYS A 3 -23.94 -7.99 4.40
CA CYS A 3 -23.26 -7.65 3.14
C CYS A 3 -22.18 -8.67 2.75
N VAL A 4 -21.45 -9.23 3.73
CA VAL A 4 -20.41 -10.23 3.48
C VAL A 4 -21.03 -11.52 2.94
N LEU A 5 -22.14 -11.96 3.56
CA LEU A 5 -22.85 -13.16 3.12
C LEU A 5 -23.45 -13.00 1.72
N VAL A 6 -24.13 -11.88 1.46
CA VAL A 6 -24.87 -11.65 0.20
C VAL A 6 -23.94 -11.30 -0.97
N PHE A 7 -22.93 -10.46 -0.75
CA PHE A 7 -22.10 -9.94 -1.85
C PHE A 7 -20.75 -10.63 -2.01
N HIS A 8 -20.30 -11.43 -1.03
CA HIS A 8 -19.02 -12.12 -1.12
C HIS A 8 -19.16 -13.64 -1.03
N SER A 9 -19.80 -14.15 0.03
CA SER A 9 -19.90 -15.60 0.23
C SER A 9 -20.83 -16.26 -0.80
N ALA A 10 -22.07 -15.79 -0.95
CA ALA A 10 -23.03 -16.38 -1.89
C ALA A 10 -22.55 -16.36 -3.36
N PRO A 11 -21.99 -15.26 -3.89
CA PRO A 11 -21.41 -15.26 -5.24
C PRO A 11 -20.22 -16.21 -5.37
N ALA A 12 -19.34 -16.31 -4.36
CA ALA A 12 -18.18 -17.21 -4.41
C ALA A 12 -18.60 -18.69 -4.54
N TYR A 13 -19.61 -19.11 -3.77
CA TYR A 13 -20.17 -20.46 -3.89
C TYR A 13 -20.91 -20.67 -5.21
N LEU A 14 -21.65 -19.66 -5.71
CA LEU A 14 -22.32 -19.73 -7.00
C LEU A 14 -21.31 -19.92 -8.15
N PHE A 15 -20.24 -19.14 -8.17
CA PHE A 15 -19.18 -19.26 -9.18
C PHE A 15 -18.49 -20.62 -9.13
N ASP A 16 -18.18 -21.13 -7.94
CA ASP A 16 -17.58 -22.45 -7.79
C ASP A 16 -18.54 -23.57 -8.19
N MET A 17 -19.85 -23.41 -7.97
CA MET A 17 -20.87 -24.34 -8.46
C MET A 17 -20.94 -24.35 -9.99
N VAL A 18 -21.01 -23.18 -10.63
CA VAL A 18 -20.98 -23.05 -12.10
C VAL A 18 -19.69 -23.63 -12.67
N ALA A 19 -18.56 -23.39 -12.03
CA ALA A 19 -17.27 -23.95 -12.44
C ALA A 19 -17.31 -25.49 -12.39
N ARG A 20 -17.79 -26.10 -11.30
CA ARG A 20 -17.93 -27.55 -11.17
C ARG A 20 -18.84 -28.15 -12.24
N ILE A 21 -20.01 -27.54 -12.47
CA ILE A 21 -20.96 -27.98 -13.51
C ILE A 21 -20.32 -27.89 -14.91
N SER A 22 -19.48 -26.87 -15.12
CA SER A 22 -18.75 -26.67 -16.38
C SER A 22 -17.47 -27.51 -16.49
N GLY A 23 -17.21 -28.45 -15.57
CA GLY A 23 -15.98 -29.26 -15.53
C GLY A 23 -14.70 -28.48 -15.17
N LYS A 24 -14.82 -27.23 -14.72
CA LYS A 24 -13.71 -26.37 -14.32
C LYS A 24 -13.42 -26.51 -12.82
N LYS A 25 -12.18 -26.19 -12.44
CA LYS A 25 -11.75 -26.23 -11.04
C LYS A 25 -12.36 -25.05 -10.25
N PRO A 26 -13.09 -25.31 -9.14
CA PRO A 26 -13.57 -24.25 -8.25
C PRO A 26 -12.40 -23.62 -7.48
N ILE A 27 -12.38 -22.29 -7.37
CA ILE A 27 -11.33 -21.53 -6.68
C ILE A 27 -11.86 -20.35 -5.84
N MET A 28 -13.07 -19.87 -6.11
CA MET A 28 -13.55 -18.59 -5.59
C MET A 28 -13.76 -18.60 -4.09
N VAL A 29 -14.29 -19.70 -3.52
CA VAL A 29 -14.43 -19.82 -2.06
C VAL A 29 -13.07 -19.77 -1.37
N ARG A 30 -12.06 -20.45 -1.93
CA ARG A 30 -10.70 -20.45 -1.38
C ARG A 30 -10.05 -19.06 -1.45
N VAL A 31 -10.29 -18.31 -2.52
CA VAL A 31 -9.81 -16.93 -2.67
C VAL A 31 -10.49 -16.03 -1.64
N HIS A 32 -11.80 -16.14 -1.50
CA HIS A 32 -12.56 -15.36 -0.53
C HIS A 32 -12.08 -15.61 0.90
N ASP A 33 -11.86 -16.88 1.29
CA ASP A 33 -11.34 -17.22 2.62
C ASP A 33 -9.96 -16.61 2.90
N LYS A 34 -9.06 -16.59 1.89
CA LYS A 34 -7.76 -15.96 2.02
C LYS A 34 -7.89 -14.45 2.20
N LEU A 35 -8.76 -13.83 1.42
CA LEU A 35 -9.02 -12.39 1.50
C LEU A 35 -9.58 -12.03 2.88
N GLN A 36 -10.56 -12.79 3.38
CA GLN A 36 -11.17 -12.54 4.68
C GLN A 36 -10.15 -12.64 5.81
N ARG A 37 -9.27 -13.65 5.79
CA ARG A 37 -8.17 -13.76 6.76
C ARG A 37 -7.23 -12.55 6.72
N ALA A 38 -6.88 -12.09 5.52
CA ALA A 38 -6.03 -10.91 5.38
C ALA A 38 -6.72 -9.64 5.89
N VAL A 39 -8.00 -9.45 5.57
CA VAL A 39 -8.80 -8.32 6.06
C VAL A 39 -8.90 -8.34 7.57
N SER A 40 -9.24 -9.47 8.20
CA SER A 40 -9.32 -9.57 9.65
C SER A 40 -7.98 -9.32 10.35
N CYS A 41 -6.86 -9.73 9.74
CA CYS A 41 -5.52 -9.44 10.26
C CYS A 41 -5.20 -7.94 10.20
N LEU A 42 -5.64 -7.26 9.13
CA LEU A 42 -5.34 -5.85 8.88
C LEU A 42 -6.35 -4.89 9.50
N GLU A 43 -7.55 -5.36 9.86
CA GLU A 43 -8.68 -4.55 10.32
C GLU A 43 -8.28 -3.58 11.43
N PHE A 44 -7.59 -4.06 12.47
CA PHE A 44 -7.13 -3.20 13.56
C PHE A 44 -6.25 -2.05 13.06
N PHE A 45 -5.32 -2.35 12.14
CA PHE A 45 -4.37 -1.35 11.64
C PHE A 45 -4.99 -0.37 10.64
N THR A 46 -5.97 -0.81 9.85
CA THR A 46 -6.53 0.00 8.76
C THR A 46 -7.78 0.79 9.14
N THR A 47 -8.50 0.37 10.19
CA THR A 47 -9.77 1.01 10.60
C THR A 47 -9.63 1.95 11.80
N HIS A 48 -8.52 1.87 12.53
CA HIS A 48 -8.26 2.77 13.64
C HIS A 48 -7.55 4.03 13.16
N GLU A 49 -7.90 5.16 13.77
CA GLU A 49 -7.19 6.41 13.56
C GLU A 49 -5.86 6.37 14.35
N TRP A 50 -4.78 6.70 13.65
CA TRP A 50 -3.45 6.75 14.24
C TRP A 50 -2.97 8.20 14.28
N ARG A 51 -2.90 8.76 15.48
CA ARG A 51 -2.34 10.09 15.70
C ARG A 51 -0.85 9.99 15.99
N PHE A 52 -0.02 10.33 15.00
CA PHE A 52 1.42 10.43 15.17
C PHE A 52 1.79 11.88 15.52
N THR A 53 2.30 12.11 16.73
CA THR A 53 2.76 13.43 17.19
C THR A 53 4.27 13.55 17.07
N ASN A 54 4.78 14.72 16.66
CA ASN A 54 6.22 14.99 16.57
C ASN A 54 6.71 16.09 17.54
N ASP A 55 5.97 16.36 18.62
CA ASP A 55 6.16 17.54 19.47
C ASP A 55 7.59 17.69 20.01
N ASN A 56 8.27 16.59 20.30
CA ASN A 56 9.67 16.61 20.75
C ASN A 56 10.62 17.12 19.66
N MET A 57 10.42 16.67 18.42
CA MET A 57 11.23 17.06 17.27
C MET A 57 10.99 18.53 16.92
N THR A 58 9.73 18.97 16.92
CA THR A 58 9.38 20.39 16.71
C THR A 58 9.98 21.29 17.80
N ARG A 59 9.90 20.88 19.07
CA ARG A 59 10.52 21.63 20.19
C ARG A 59 12.04 21.66 20.09
N LEU A 60 12.67 20.56 19.70
CA LEU A 60 14.11 20.51 19.48
C LEU A 60 14.52 21.47 18.38
N MET A 61 13.84 21.43 17.23
CA MET A 61 14.11 22.33 16.11
C MET A 61 13.99 23.80 16.53
N ALA A 62 12.96 24.15 17.29
CA ALA A 62 12.76 25.50 17.81
C ALA A 62 13.87 25.98 18.78
N ARG A 63 14.61 25.07 19.41
CA ARG A 63 15.70 25.39 20.35
C ARG A 63 17.09 25.43 19.72
N LEU A 64 17.26 24.80 18.56
CA LEU A 64 18.55 24.80 17.85
C LEU A 64 18.93 26.22 17.42
N HIS A 65 20.22 26.54 17.55
CA HIS A 65 20.78 27.78 17.02
C HIS A 65 20.62 27.80 15.49
N PRO A 66 20.38 28.95 14.83
CA PRO A 66 20.18 29.02 13.39
C PRO A 66 21.31 28.40 12.55
N ARG A 67 22.55 28.46 13.06
CA ARG A 67 23.70 27.78 12.45
C ARG A 67 23.53 26.26 12.45
N ASP A 68 23.14 25.68 13.57
CA ASP A 68 23.03 24.24 13.73
C ASP A 68 21.81 23.69 12.98
N ARG A 69 20.72 24.46 12.91
CA ARG A 69 19.57 24.10 12.05
C ARG A 69 19.95 23.94 10.59
N LYS A 70 20.84 24.80 10.08
CA LYS A 70 21.33 24.72 8.70
C LYS A 70 22.24 23.53 8.48
N ILE A 71 23.10 23.21 9.45
CA ILE A 71 24.04 22.08 9.35
C ILE A 71 23.30 20.75 9.50
N PHE A 72 22.32 20.69 10.39
CA PHE A 72 21.56 19.49 10.73
C PHE A 72 20.07 19.70 10.44
N ASN A 73 19.72 19.95 9.17
CA ASN A 73 18.32 20.11 8.82
C ASN A 73 17.60 18.76 8.86
N PHE A 74 16.62 18.64 9.75
CA PHE A 74 15.70 17.52 9.81
C PHE A 74 14.25 17.98 9.66
N ASP A 75 14.01 19.22 9.22
CA ASP A 75 12.67 19.70 8.92
C ASP A 75 12.14 18.99 7.67
N ILE A 76 11.07 18.22 7.85
CA ILE A 76 10.42 17.48 6.77
C ILE A 76 9.63 18.43 5.86
N ALA A 77 9.26 19.63 6.34
CA ALA A 77 8.55 20.62 5.54
C ALA A 77 9.42 21.19 4.41
N ASP A 78 10.75 21.19 4.58
CA ASP A 78 11.72 21.66 3.57
C ASP A 78 11.99 20.62 2.46
N LEU A 79 11.47 19.39 2.60
CA LEU A 79 11.71 18.31 1.64
C LEU A 79 10.96 18.54 0.33
N ASP A 80 11.67 18.45 -0.81
CA ASP A 80 11.01 18.32 -2.11
C ASP A 80 10.38 16.93 -2.23
N TRP A 81 9.09 16.87 -1.87
CA TRP A 81 8.30 15.64 -1.90
C TRP A 81 8.24 14.99 -3.27
N LYS A 82 8.25 15.78 -4.36
CA LYS A 82 8.17 15.24 -5.71
C LYS A 82 9.44 14.47 -6.03
N VAL A 83 10.60 15.08 -5.78
CA VAL A 83 11.91 14.44 -6.00
C VAL A 83 12.09 13.25 -5.08
N TYR A 84 11.70 13.38 -3.81
CA TYR A 84 11.77 12.28 -2.84
C TYR A 84 10.97 11.07 -3.32
N TRP A 85 9.71 11.24 -3.70
CA TRP A 85 8.87 10.14 -4.16
C TRP A 85 9.38 9.51 -5.45
N GLU A 86 9.87 10.32 -6.39
CA GLU A 86 10.48 9.82 -7.62
C GLU A 86 11.69 8.92 -7.32
N GLN A 87 12.62 9.40 -6.49
CA GLN A 87 13.80 8.64 -6.09
C GLN A 87 13.43 7.38 -5.29
N TYR A 88 12.46 7.49 -4.39
CA TYR A 88 11.96 6.38 -3.59
C TYR A 88 11.40 5.25 -4.49
N VAL A 89 10.55 5.59 -5.46
CA VAL A 89 9.94 4.61 -6.37
C VAL A 89 11.02 3.98 -7.26
N LEU A 90 11.92 4.78 -7.82
CA LEU A 90 13.02 4.28 -8.65
C LEU A 90 13.96 3.35 -7.86
N GLY A 91 14.30 3.73 -6.62
CA GLY A 91 15.12 2.93 -5.71
C GLY A 91 14.44 1.60 -5.36
N THR A 92 13.16 1.64 -5.02
CA THR A 92 12.37 0.43 -4.70
C THR A 92 12.35 -0.53 -5.89
N ARG A 93 12.07 -0.04 -7.10
CA ARG A 93 12.09 -0.85 -8.32
C ARG A 93 13.45 -1.52 -8.53
N LYS A 94 14.54 -0.76 -8.42
CA LYS A 94 15.89 -1.26 -8.67
C LYS A 94 16.38 -2.24 -7.61
N PHE A 95 16.22 -1.91 -6.33
CA PHE A 95 16.89 -2.63 -5.25
C PHE A 95 16.01 -3.65 -4.54
N ILE A 96 14.72 -3.37 -4.36
CA ILE A 96 13.78 -4.27 -3.68
C ILE A 96 13.16 -5.23 -4.69
N LEU A 97 12.62 -4.70 -5.79
CA LEU A 97 11.93 -5.49 -6.81
C LEU A 97 12.89 -6.07 -7.86
N LYS A 98 14.12 -5.55 -7.94
CA LYS A 98 15.16 -5.98 -8.89
C LYS A 98 14.71 -5.89 -10.36
N GLU A 99 13.93 -4.86 -10.69
CA GLU A 99 13.44 -4.62 -12.06
C GLU A 99 14.49 -3.88 -12.91
N ASP A 100 14.64 -4.31 -14.16
CA ASP A 100 15.54 -3.66 -15.11
C ASP A 100 14.97 -2.33 -15.63
N PRO A 101 15.79 -1.27 -15.78
CA PRO A 101 15.35 0.02 -16.36
C PRO A 101 14.68 -0.08 -17.74
N SER A 102 15.00 -1.10 -18.54
CA SER A 102 14.34 -1.35 -19.84
C SER A 102 12.83 -1.61 -19.73
N THR A 103 12.31 -1.85 -18.53
CA THR A 103 10.86 -2.02 -18.27
C THR A 103 10.07 -0.71 -18.26
N PHE A 104 10.73 0.46 -18.22
CA PHE A 104 10.04 1.77 -18.14
C PHE A 104 9.07 2.05 -19.30
N PRO A 105 9.40 1.79 -20.58
CA PRO A 105 8.47 2.04 -21.69
C PRO A 105 7.19 1.21 -21.58
N ALA A 106 7.33 -0.07 -21.20
CA ALA A 106 6.20 -0.97 -20.98
C ALA A 106 5.31 -0.47 -19.83
N ALA A 107 5.89 -0.12 -18.68
CA ALA A 107 5.15 0.44 -17.55
C ALA A 107 4.40 1.74 -17.91
N ARG A 108 5.02 2.64 -18.68
CA ARG A 108 4.39 3.90 -19.13
C ARG A 108 3.22 3.66 -20.10
N SER A 109 3.28 2.62 -20.92
CA SER A 109 2.18 2.26 -21.83
C SER A 109 0.89 1.87 -21.09
N HIS A 110 1.00 1.34 -19.86
CA HIS A 110 -0.16 0.94 -19.06
C HIS A 110 -0.90 2.13 -18.44
N LEU A 111 -0.22 3.29 -18.29
CA LEU A 111 -0.81 4.52 -17.75
C LEU A 111 -1.54 5.36 -18.81
N ARG A 112 -1.37 5.03 -20.09
CA ARG A 112 -1.98 5.75 -21.23
C ARG A 112 -3.29 5.10 -21.71
N LYS A 113 -3.75 4.04 -21.05
CA LYS A 113 -5.05 3.40 -21.27
C LYS A 113 -6.01 3.85 -20.17
#